data_AF-D1YJ57-F1
#
_entry.id   AF-D1YJ57-F1
#
_cell.length_a   1.000
_cell.length_b   1.000
_cell.length_c   1.000
_cell.angle_alpha   90.00
_cell.angle_beta   90.00
_cell.angle_gamma   90.00
#
_symmetry.space_group_name_H-M   'P 1'
#
loop_
_entity.id
_entity.type
_entity.pdbx_description
1 polymer ?
#
loop_
_entity_poly.entity_id
_entity_poly.type
_entity_poly.pdbx_seq_one_letter_code
_entity_poly.pdbx_strand_id
1 'polypeptide(L)'
;VPTWGNVSLEHTLQNTLDLEKFLHTEVPVVKGANQPLVRPAISAASVHGKTGIAGFEFEKANSDLLEEGLAATKMYEEIKSSPEKVTLLG
;
A
#
# COMPACT_ATOMS: atom_id res chain seq x y z
N VAL A 1 -0.57 1.61 3.88
CA VAL A 1 -1.74 1.60 2.97
C VAL A 1 -1.28 1.87 1.53
N PRO A 2 -1.14 0.82 0.70
CA PRO A 2 -0.86 0.97 -0.73
C PRO A 2 -2.06 1.58 -1.47
N THR A 3 -1.81 2.49 -2.41
CA THR A 3 -2.81 3.13 -3.27
C THR A 3 -2.38 3.05 -4.73
N TRP A 4 -3.33 3.20 -5.65
CA TRP A 4 -3.03 3.41 -7.06
C TRP A 4 -2.13 4.65 -7.22
N GLY A 5 -1.04 4.56 -8.00
CA GLY A 5 -0.09 5.66 -8.20
C GLY A 5 1.00 5.33 -9.20
N ASN A 6 2.21 5.05 -8.70
CA ASN A 6 3.38 4.71 -9.51
C ASN A 6 3.09 3.58 -10.51
N VAL A 7 2.39 2.56 -10.03
CA VAL A 7 1.88 1.40 -10.79
C VAL A 7 0.48 1.06 -10.28
N SER A 8 -0.15 0.01 -10.83
CA SER A 8 -1.49 -0.39 -10.42
C SER A 8 -1.57 -0.73 -8.93
N LEU A 9 -2.78 -0.69 -8.37
CA LEU A 9 -2.98 -1.01 -6.97
C LEU A 9 -2.55 -2.44 -6.63
N GLU A 10 -2.77 -3.40 -7.53
CA GLU A 10 -2.34 -4.79 -7.37
C GLU A 10 -0.82 -4.88 -7.16
N HIS A 11 -0.05 -4.12 -7.96
CA HIS A 11 1.40 -4.07 -7.83
C HIS A 11 1.83 -3.34 -6.56
N THR A 12 1.28 -2.16 -6.26
CA THR A 12 1.64 -1.44 -5.02
C THR A 12 1.30 -2.23 -3.75
N LEU A 13 0.21 -3.01 -3.78
CA LEU A 13 -0.19 -3.88 -2.68
C LEU A 13 0.80 -5.04 -2.51
N GLN A 14 1.10 -5.76 -3.58
CA GLN A 14 2.07 -6.85 -3.52
C GLN A 14 3.45 -6.33 -3.10
N ASN A 15 3.91 -5.20 -3.64
CA ASN A 15 5.18 -4.59 -3.26
C ASN A 15 5.22 -4.23 -1.77
N THR A 16 4.11 -3.76 -1.20
CA THR A 16 4.05 -3.45 0.24
C THR A 16 4.19 -4.72 1.08
N LEU A 17 3.46 -5.79 0.73
CA LEU A 17 3.55 -7.08 1.43
C LEU A 17 4.94 -7.73 1.26
N ASP A 18 5.52 -7.63 0.07
CA ASP A 18 6.87 -8.14 -0.22
C ASP A 18 7.93 -7.38 0.59
N LEU A 19 7.76 -6.06 0.79
CA LEU A 19 8.62 -5.26 1.66
C LEU A 19 8.49 -5.66 3.13
N GLU A 20 7.27 -5.90 3.64
CA GLU A 20 7.09 -6.41 5.02
C GLU A 20 7.85 -7.73 5.21
N LYS A 21 7.71 -8.67 4.26
CA LYS A 21 8.43 -9.95 4.29
C LYS A 21 9.94 -9.78 4.21
N PHE A 22 10.43 -8.93 3.31
CA PHE A 22 11.86 -8.67 3.11
C PHE A 22 12.51 -7.98 4.31
N LEU A 23 11.79 -7.08 4.97
CA LEU A 23 12.27 -6.34 6.15
C LEU A 23 12.01 -7.10 7.47
N HIS A 24 11.32 -8.24 7.41
CA HIS A 24 10.90 -9.02 8.58
C HIS A 24 10.03 -8.23 9.56
N THR A 25 9.08 -7.46 9.02
CA THR A 25 8.09 -6.70 9.79
C THR A 25 6.70 -7.32 9.63
N GLU A 26 5.82 -7.02 10.58
CA GLU A 26 4.46 -7.57 10.65
C GLU A 26 3.41 -6.46 10.76
N VAL A 27 3.63 -5.32 10.08
CA VAL A 27 2.69 -4.21 10.13
C VAL A 27 1.47 -4.53 9.26
N PRO A 28 0.23 -4.41 9.76
CA PRO A 28 -0.96 -4.68 8.98
C PRO A 28 -1.07 -3.78 7.74
N VAL A 29 -1.41 -4.39 6.61
CA VAL A 29 -1.58 -3.71 5.33
C VAL A 29 -3.06 -3.70 4.98
N VAL A 30 -3.63 -2.51 4.81
CA VAL A 30 -5.00 -2.33 4.30
C VAL A 30 -4.94 -1.80 2.88
N LYS A 31 -5.68 -2.43 1.96
CA LYS A 31 -5.78 -1.99 0.55
C LYS A 31 -6.43 -0.60 0.46
N GLY A 32 -5.74 0.34 -0.17
CA GLY A 32 -6.21 1.71 -0.37
C GLY A 32 -7.04 1.90 -1.64
N ALA A 33 -7.21 3.16 -2.04
CA ALA A 33 -7.97 3.53 -3.23
C ALA A 33 -7.31 3.01 -4.52
N ASN A 34 -8.13 2.50 -5.45
CA ASN A 34 -7.69 1.96 -6.73
C ASN A 34 -7.62 3.00 -7.86
N GLN A 35 -7.99 4.26 -7.59
CA GLN A 35 -7.95 5.36 -8.54
C GLN A 35 -8.07 6.71 -7.82
N PRO A 36 -7.71 7.83 -8.47
CA PRO A 36 -7.99 9.17 -7.95
C PRO A 36 -9.49 9.44 -7.81
N LEU A 37 -9.86 10.37 -6.92
CA LEU A 37 -11.27 10.67 -6.64
C LEU A 37 -12.06 11.21 -7.85
N VAL A 38 -11.43 12.07 -8.66
CA VAL A 38 -12.11 12.84 -9.72
C VAL A 38 -11.35 12.93 -11.03
N ARG A 39 -10.16 12.33 -11.12
CA ARG A 39 -9.30 12.37 -12.30
C ARG A 39 -9.03 10.96 -12.81
N PRO A 40 -8.73 10.79 -14.11
CA PRO A 40 -8.26 9.52 -14.63
C PRO A 40 -7.00 9.05 -13.91
N ALA A 41 -6.86 7.75 -13.75
CA ALA A 41 -5.62 7.09 -13.35
C ALA A 41 -4.55 7.24 -14.44
N ILE A 42 -3.32 7.63 -14.08
CA ILE A 42 -2.20 7.88 -15.02
C ILE A 42 -0.94 7.14 -14.57
N SER A 43 -0.72 5.92 -15.05
CA SER A 43 0.41 5.08 -14.61
C SER A 43 1.78 5.75 -14.87
N ALA A 44 2.69 5.63 -13.90
CA ALA A 44 4.09 6.05 -14.02
C ALA A 44 5.05 4.85 -14.21
N ALA A 45 4.55 3.72 -14.75
CA ALA A 45 5.34 2.52 -15.00
C ALA A 45 6.56 2.74 -15.91
N SER A 46 6.59 3.80 -16.73
CA SER A 46 7.78 4.17 -17.51
C SER A 46 8.95 4.65 -16.65
N VAL A 47 8.68 5.16 -15.44
CA VAL A 47 9.68 5.62 -14.47
C VAL A 47 10.03 4.51 -13.48
N HIS A 48 9.03 3.76 -13.00
CA HIS A 48 9.20 2.77 -11.92
C HIS A 48 9.29 1.31 -12.41
N GLY A 49 9.18 1.08 -13.71
CA GLY A 49 9.11 -0.25 -14.31
C GLY A 49 7.73 -0.90 -14.19
N LYS A 50 7.56 -2.08 -14.82
CA LYS A 50 6.27 -2.78 -14.94
C LYS A 50 5.61 -3.07 -13.60
N THR A 51 6.41 -3.44 -12.59
CA THR A 51 5.94 -3.83 -11.25
C THR A 51 6.11 -2.71 -10.22
N GLY A 52 6.78 -1.61 -10.55
CA GLY A 52 7.06 -0.49 -9.64
C GLY A 52 8.37 -0.61 -8.86
N ILE A 53 9.02 -1.77 -8.88
CA ILE A 53 10.35 -2.03 -8.28
C ILE A 53 11.20 -2.76 -9.32
N ALA A 54 11.66 -2.04 -10.34
CA ALA A 54 12.56 -2.59 -11.34
C ALA A 54 13.96 -2.85 -10.77
N GLY A 55 14.57 -3.97 -11.16
CA GLY A 55 15.96 -4.30 -10.80
C GLY A 55 16.13 -5.08 -9.50
N PHE A 56 15.03 -5.43 -8.82
CA PHE A 56 15.04 -6.31 -7.66
C PHE A 56 13.85 -7.27 -7.69
N GLU A 57 14.09 -8.54 -7.36
CA GLU A 57 13.04 -9.56 -7.27
C GLU A 57 12.89 -10.00 -5.81
N PHE A 58 11.72 -9.74 -5.22
CA PHE A 58 11.40 -10.18 -3.86
C PHE A 58 11.02 -11.67 -3.84
N GLU A 59 11.27 -12.32 -2.70
CA GLU A 59 10.51 -13.51 -2.36
C GLU A 59 9.05 -13.10 -2.14
N LYS A 60 8.13 -13.66 -2.93
CA LYS A 60 6.72 -13.27 -2.89
C LYS A 60 6.13 -13.51 -1.50
N ALA A 61 5.52 -12.47 -0.94
CA ALA A 61 4.74 -12.56 0.30
C ALA A 61 3.35 -13.16 0.05
N ASN A 62 2.82 -13.81 1.10
CA ASN A 62 1.41 -14.20 1.14
C ASN A 62 0.55 -13.00 1.59
N SER A 63 -0.72 -13.25 1.89
CA SER A 63 -1.67 -12.20 2.28
C SER A 63 -1.98 -12.18 3.78
N ASP A 64 -1.11 -12.76 4.62
CA ASP A 64 -1.39 -12.92 6.05
C ASP A 64 -1.47 -11.56 6.78
N LEU A 65 -0.71 -10.56 6.31
CA LEU A 65 -0.77 -9.18 6.82
C LEU A 65 -1.85 -8.32 6.16
N LEU A 66 -2.59 -8.86 5.19
CA LEU A 66 -3.67 -8.12 4.53
C LEU A 66 -4.91 -8.09 5.42
N GLU A 67 -5.30 -6.89 5.85
CA GLU A 67 -6.55 -6.67 6.55
C GLU A 67 -7.67 -6.23 5.60
N GLU A 68 -8.86 -6.76 5.85
CA GLU A 68 -10.08 -6.39 5.14
C GLU A 68 -10.64 -5.04 5.62
N GLY A 69 -11.33 -4.36 4.70
CA GLY A 69 -12.05 -3.11 4.97
C GLY A 69 -11.53 -1.92 4.16
N LEU A 70 -12.16 -0.76 4.40
CA LEU A 70 -11.78 0.48 3.73
C LEU A 70 -10.61 1.12 4.49
N ALA A 71 -9.50 1.38 3.80
CA ALA A 71 -8.34 2.03 4.41
C ALA A 71 -8.68 3.36 5.09
N ALA A 72 -9.58 4.16 4.52
CA ALA A 72 -10.03 5.41 5.15
C ALA A 72 -10.76 5.19 6.48
N THR A 73 -11.57 4.13 6.58
CA THR A 73 -12.25 3.74 7.83
C THR A 73 -11.24 3.27 8.86
N LYS A 74 -10.29 2.41 8.47
CA LYS A 74 -9.23 1.92 9.36
C LYS A 74 -8.33 3.05 9.87
N MET A 75 -7.94 3.98 8.99
CA MET A 75 -7.23 5.20 9.39
C MET A 75 -8.05 6.02 10.39
N TYR A 76 -9.35 6.22 10.13
CA TYR A 76 -10.23 6.95 11.05
C TYR A 76 -10.30 6.27 12.43
N GLU A 77 -10.46 4.95 12.46
CA GLU A 77 -10.50 4.16 13.70
C GLU A 77 -9.21 4.30 14.49
N GLU A 78 -8.05 4.14 13.83
CA GLU A 78 -6.73 4.27 14.46
C GLU A 78 -6.48 5.68 15.02
N ILE A 79 -6.80 6.72 14.24
CA ILE A 79 -6.68 8.12 14.68
C ILE A 79 -7.61 8.40 15.87
N LYS A 80 -8.82 7.84 15.85
CA LYS A 80 -9.84 8.12 16.86
C LYS A 80 -9.58 7.36 18.17
N SER A 81 -9.01 6.17 18.10
CA SER A 81 -8.70 5.32 19.26
C SER A 81 -7.37 5.68 19.91
N SER A 82 -6.45 6.32 19.17
CA SER A 82 -5.13 6.67 19.69
C SER A 82 -5.21 7.66 20.86
N PRO A 83 -4.52 7.40 21.99
CA PRO A 83 -4.45 8.32 23.12
C PRO A 83 -3.54 9.53 22.84
N GLU A 84 -2.78 9.49 21.74
CA GLU A 84 -1.83 10.52 21.32
C GLU A 84 -2.08 10.98 19.88
N LYS A 85 -1.38 12.03 19.44
CA LYS A 85 -1.56 12.55 18.08
C LYS A 85 -0.90 11.61 17.07
N VAL A 86 -1.70 11.13 16.12
CA VAL A 86 -1.22 10.34 14.98
C VAL A 86 -0.70 11.27 13.87
N THR A 87 0.49 10.97 13.35
CA THR A 87 1.05 11.64 12.17
C THR A 87 0.77 10.81 10.93
N LEU A 88 0.16 11.43 9.90
CA LEU A 88 0.01 10.81 8.59
C LEU A 88 1.21 11.19 7.71
N LEU A 89 1.91 10.18 7.19
CA LEU A 89 3.00 10.35 6.22
C LEU A 89 2.47 10.04 4.82
N GLY A 90 2.65 10.97 3.89
CA GLY A 90 2.23 10.87 2.49
C GLY A 90 3.23 11.48 1.54
#